data_AF-A0A520G582-F1
#
_entry.id   AF-A0A520G582-F1
#
_cell.length_a   1.000
_cell.length_b   1.000
_cell.length_c   1.000
_cell.angle_alpha   90.00
_cell.angle_beta   90.00
_cell.angle_gamma   90.00
#
_symmetry.space_group_name_H-M   'P 1'
#
loop_
_entity.id
_entity.type
_entity.pdbx_description
1 polymer ?
#
loop_
_entity_poly.entity_id
_entity_poly.type
_entity_poly.pdbx_seq_one_letter_code
_entity_poly.pdbx_strand_id
1 'polypeptide(L)' 'AETVVPAQKSLQFWTKADQWRGPVSLGLVKPGQTLRIPIDQLPPLEANQLFELTLEPENGSPIDRPTGPIQFIGRAVKVL' A
#
# COMPACT_ATOMS: atom_id res chain seq x y z
N ALA A 1 5.13 -6.92 -15.48
CA ALA A 1 6.58 -6.94 -15.21
C ALA A 1 6.76 -7.39 -13.77
N GLU A 2 7.67 -8.31 -13.50
CA GLU A 2 8.04 -8.64 -12.11
C GLU A 2 8.83 -7.48 -11.53
N THR A 3 8.35 -6.90 -10.43
CA THR A 3 9.11 -5.87 -9.70
C THR A 3 10.20 -6.58 -8.89
N VAL A 4 11.45 -6.43 -9.35
CA VAL A 4 12.62 -6.88 -8.59
C VAL A 4 12.81 -5.93 -7.41
N VAL A 5 12.68 -6.45 -6.19
CA VAL A 5 12.92 -5.69 -4.96
C VAL A 5 14.38 -5.88 -4.53
N PRO A 6 15.20 -4.80 -4.42
CA PRO A 6 16.57 -4.91 -3.94
C PRO A 6 16.66 -5.48 -2.51
N ALA A 7 17.80 -6.10 -2.16
CA ALA A 7 17.98 -6.82 -0.90
C ALA A 7 17.77 -5.98 0.38
N GLN A 8 17.93 -4.66 0.33
CA GLN A 8 17.72 -3.75 1.46
C GLN A 8 16.48 -2.86 1.28
N LYS A 9 15.50 -3.35 0.52
CA LYS A 9 14.25 -2.66 0.22
C LYS A 9 13.07 -3.59 0.48
N SER A 10 11.92 -3.00 0.69
CA SER A 10 10.65 -3.71 0.80
C SER A 10 9.59 -3.01 -0.04
N LEU A 11 8.53 -3.73 -0.37
CA LEU A 11 7.30 -3.08 -0.80
C LEU A 11 6.45 -2.81 0.45
N GLN A 12 5.93 -1.61 0.57
CA GLN A 12 4.93 -1.29 1.58
C GLN A 12 3.61 -0.94 0.92
N PHE A 13 2.53 -1.54 1.44
CA PHE A 13 1.19 -1.34 0.96
C PHE A 13 0.51 -0.22 1.74
N TRP A 14 -0.13 0.70 1.02
CA TRP A 14 -0.81 1.85 1.60
C TRP A 14 -2.20 2.01 1.01
N THR A 15 -3.07 2.68 1.76
CA THR A 15 -4.36 3.14 1.27
C THR A 15 -4.69 4.56 1.75
N LYS A 16 -5.44 5.30 0.94
CA LYS A 16 -5.87 6.67 1.26
C LYS A 16 -7.20 6.98 0.57
N ALA A 17 -8.12 7.64 1.27
CA ALA A 17 -9.30 8.26 0.66
C ALA A 17 -9.20 9.80 0.67
N ASP A 18 -10.06 10.44 -0.11
CA ASP A 18 -9.97 11.88 -0.40
C ASP A 18 -10.07 12.75 0.86
N GLN A 19 -10.90 12.34 1.84
CA GLN A 19 -11.16 13.11 3.06
C GLN A 19 -10.28 12.69 4.25
N TRP A 20 -9.35 11.76 4.06
CA TRP A 20 -8.49 11.29 5.14
C TRP A 20 -7.32 12.25 5.38
N ARG A 21 -6.89 12.35 6.65
CA ARG A 21 -5.72 13.16 7.05
C ARG A 21 -4.43 12.73 6.36
N GLY A 22 -4.30 11.45 6.00
CA GLY A 22 -3.12 10.89 5.38
C GLY A 22 -3.33 9.45 4.94
N PRO A 23 -2.31 8.86 4.29
CA PRO A 23 -2.32 7.44 3.95
C PRO A 23 -2.22 6.58 5.22
N VAL A 24 -2.79 5.39 5.15
CA VAL A 24 -2.72 4.36 6.18
C VAL A 24 -1.87 3.22 5.65
N SER A 25 -0.86 2.81 6.43
CA SER A 25 -0.06 1.62 6.13
C SER A 25 -0.92 0.36 6.30
N LEU A 26 -0.90 -0.49 5.28
CA LEU A 26 -1.47 -1.83 5.28
C LEU A 26 -0.41 -2.92 5.47
N GLY A 27 0.84 -2.51 5.74
CA GLY A 27 1.96 -3.40 6.05
C GLY A 27 2.88 -3.69 4.88
N LEU A 28 3.92 -4.49 5.15
CA LEU A 28 4.92 -4.88 4.18
C LEU A 28 4.42 -6.03 3.31
N VAL A 29 4.82 -6.00 2.03
CA VAL A 29 4.53 -7.05 1.05
C VAL A 29 5.83 -7.75 0.67
N LYS A 30 5.83 -9.08 0.80
CA LYS A 30 6.95 -9.92 0.37
C LYS A 30 6.78 -10.28 -1.11
N PRO A 31 7.83 -10.13 -1.94
CA PRO A 31 7.79 -10.60 -3.32
C PRO A 31 7.36 -12.06 -3.44
N GLY A 32 6.51 -12.37 -4.42
CA GLY A 32 6.00 -13.73 -4.66
C GLY A 32 4.99 -14.25 -3.62
N GLN A 33 4.61 -13.44 -2.62
CA GLN A 33 3.61 -13.82 -1.63
C GLN A 33 2.33 -13.00 -1.76
N THR A 34 1.18 -13.66 -1.67
CA THR A 34 -0.11 -12.99 -1.60
C THR A 34 -0.34 -12.45 -0.19
N LEU A 35 -0.54 -11.13 -0.08
CA LEU A 35 -1.06 -10.51 1.13
C LEU A 35 -2.59 -10.56 1.11
N ARG A 36 -3.21 -11.08 2.17
CA ARG A 36 -4.67 -11.05 2.37
C ARG A 36 -4.97 -10.17 3.57
N ILE A 37 -5.76 -9.13 3.36
CA ILE A 37 -6.21 -8.23 4.42
C ILE A 37 -7.72 -8.43 4.59
N PRO A 38 -8.15 -8.88 5.77
CA PRO A 38 -9.58 -8.95 6.10
C PRO A 38 -10.24 -7.56 6.00
N ILE A 39 -11.46 -7.52 5.49
CA ILE A 39 -12.17 -6.27 5.23
C ILE A 39 -12.41 -5.43 6.50
N ASP A 40 -12.57 -6.10 7.64
CA ASP A 40 -12.74 -5.52 8.98
C ASP A 40 -11.44 -4.93 9.55
N GLN A 41 -10.29 -5.23 8.94
CA GLN A 41 -9.00 -4.61 9.27
C GLN A 41 -8.65 -3.45 8.35
N LEU A 42 -9.41 -3.25 7.27
CA LEU A 42 -9.27 -2.05 6.44
C LEU A 42 -9.95 -0.87 7.12
N PRO A 43 -9.41 0.36 6.99
CA PRO A 43 -10.19 1.53 7.30
C PRO A 43 -11.41 1.60 6.35
N PRO A 44 -12.43 2.41 6.68
CA PRO A 44 -13.70 2.44 5.95
C PRO A 44 -13.51 2.50 4.44
N LEU A 45 -14.18 1.60 3.71
CA LEU A 45 -14.10 1.63 2.25
C LEU A 45 -14.85 2.85 1.71
N GLU A 46 -14.17 3.65 0.91
CA GLU A 46 -14.73 4.86 0.29
C GLU A 46 -14.62 4.81 -1.24
N ALA A 47 -15.50 5.56 -1.91
CA ALA A 47 -15.36 5.78 -3.34
C ALA A 47 -14.02 6.46 -3.62
N ASN A 48 -13.41 6.17 -4.77
CA ASN A 48 -12.12 6.73 -5.19
C ASN A 48 -10.94 6.42 -4.24
N GLN A 49 -11.09 5.50 -3.29
CA GLN A 49 -10.01 5.10 -2.40
C GLN A 49 -8.82 4.55 -3.19
N LEU A 50 -7.67 5.15 -2.92
CA LEU A 50 -6.39 4.80 -3.52
C LEU A 50 -5.74 3.66 -2.75
N PHE A 51 -5.08 2.79 -3.48
CA PHE A 51 -4.20 1.75 -2.99
C PHE A 51 -2.88 1.84 -3.74
N GLU A 52 -1.76 1.81 -3.04
CA GLU A 52 -0.44 1.94 -3.66
C GLU A 52 0.59 1.03 -2.99
N LEU A 53 1.54 0.56 -3.80
CA LEU A 53 2.73 -0.13 -3.33
C LEU A 53 3.93 0.77 -3.59
N THR A 54 4.68 1.12 -2.55
CA THR A 54 5.90 1.92 -2.66
C THR A 54 7.14 1.10 -2.34
N LEU A 55 8.26 1.45 -2.97
CA LEU A 55 9.55 0.81 -2.69
C LEU A 55 10.25 1.52 -1.53
N GLU A 56 10.11 0.97 -0.34
CA GLU A 56 10.57 1.55 0.91
C GLU A 56 11.89 0.92 1.39
N PRO A 57 12.54 1.48 2.44
CA PRO A 57 13.58 0.75 3.18
C PRO A 57 13.13 -0.64 3.63
N GLU A 58 14.08 -1.50 4.01
CA GLU A 58 13.82 -2.90 4.40
C GLU A 58 12.69 -3.04 5.44
N ASN A 59 12.61 -2.13 6.40
CA ASN A 59 11.60 -2.13 7.46
C ASN A 59 10.36 -1.27 7.17
N GLY A 60 10.19 -0.83 5.91
CA GLY A 60 9.15 0.12 5.50
C GLY A 60 9.57 1.58 5.64
N SER A 61 8.61 2.47 5.40
CA SER A 61 8.79 3.90 5.55
C SER A 61 9.11 4.25 7.00
N PRO A 62 10.10 5.14 7.25
CA PRO A 62 10.44 5.57 8.61
C PRO A 62 9.43 6.54 9.23
N ILE A 63 8.37 6.91 8.50
CA ILE A 63 7.34 7.86 8.93
C ILE A 63 5.95 7.38 8.50
N ASP A 64 4.89 7.99 9.03
CA ASP A 64 3.49 7.63 8.73
C ASP A 64 3.00 8.12 7.36
N ARG A 65 3.84 7.99 6.32
CA ARG A 65 3.50 8.26 4.91
C ARG A 65 4.53 7.60 4.00
N PRO A 66 4.18 7.26 2.74
CA PRO A 66 5.16 6.75 1.78
C PRO A 66 6.36 7.69 1.62
N THR A 67 7.56 7.10 1.54
CA THR A 67 8.83 7.81 1.33
C THR A 67 9.56 7.38 0.07
N GLY A 68 9.18 6.24 -0.49
CA GLY A 68 9.77 5.66 -1.68
C GLY A 68 8.98 5.93 -2.96
N PRO A 69 9.53 5.54 -4.12
CA PRO A 69 8.81 5.64 -5.39
C PRO A 69 7.64 4.65 -5.45
N ILE A 70 6.52 5.10 -5.98
CA ILE A 70 5.34 4.26 -6.27
C ILE A 70 5.71 3.24 -7.35
N GLN A 71 5.47 1.97 -7.08
CA GLN A 71 5.65 0.86 -8.02
C GLN A 71 4.32 0.46 -8.67
N PHE A 72 3.24 0.51 -7.89
CA PHE A 72 1.90 0.18 -8.34
C PHE A 72 0.88 1.11 -7.70
N ILE A 73 -0.19 1.38 -8.45
CA ILE A 73 -1.30 2.19 -8.00
C ILE A 73 -2.60 1.56 -8.50
N GLY A 74 -3.60 1.52 -7.65
CA GLY A 74 -4.93 1.02 -7.93
C GLY A 74 -5.98 1.87 -7.23
N ARG A 75 -7.20 1.89 -7.78
CA ARG A 75 -8.34 2.54 -7.14
C ARG A 75 -9.42 1.51 -6.91
N ALA A 76 -9.99 1.50 -5.71
CA ALA A 76 -11.18 0.72 -5.45
C ALA A 76 -12.37 1.32 -6.22
N VAL A 77 -13.10 0.43 -6.88
CA VAL A 77 -14.38 0.75 -7.50
C VAL A 77 -15.46 -0.01 -6.74
N LYS A 78 -16.50 0.70 -6.33
CA LYS A 78 -17.69 0.05 -5.79
C LYS A 78 -18.43 -0.58 -6.96
N VAL A 79 -18.42 -1.90 -7.03
CA VAL A 79 -19.26 -2.64 -7.98
C VAL A 79 -20.64 -2.76 -7.33
N LEU A 80 -21.65 -2.21 -8.00
CA LEU A 80 -23.05 -2.30 -7.62
C LEU A 80 -23.65 -3.65 -8.00
#